data_AF-A0A914QNG2-F1
#
_entry.id   AF-A0A914QNG2-F1
#
_cell.length_a   1.000
_cell.length_b   1.000
_cell.length_c   1.000
_cell.angle_alpha   90.00
_cell.angle_beta   90.00
_cell.angle_gamma   90.00
#
_symmetry.space_group_name_H-M   'P 1'
#
loop_
_entity.id
_entity.type
_entity.pdbx_description
1 polymer ?
#
loop_
_entity_poly.entity_id
_entity_poly.type
_entity_poly.pdbx_seq_one_letter_code
_entity_poly.pdbx_strand_id
1 'polypeptide(L)'
;MADDDDKPLSSKSRRKAHITSFADLQTEILYRSRVSAETKFDDKHINRSKNNILAMTKAEKQAKEKNSMARKERIQKAADAIRKEDEDYERRKRTMEEKAKLYERLKSGERLVYEDGTKPDYLVDFDRQERSPSPPQRSRSRSPRERSRSRSPRERSPQPPPRPLIVHYDPSEDKGRIFGAAHVPLPQDEDERQKKIGELEALTRQTFETRKRRKKERSEEERAKRDRLNFTRSMKGLPPLESSDEEEEQHPGANIDLSSIPMPADPDAERRAEEERKKKYEREWDRGKMRDMQWVKEKRNEREDEFKPPDSYYR
;
A
#
# COMPACT_ATOMS: atom_id res chain seq x y z
N MET A 1 -17.74 81.28 -31.77
CA MET A 1 -18.51 80.19 -31.15
C MET A 1 -18.42 79.04 -32.14
N ALA A 2 -17.33 78.27 -32.24
CA ALA A 2 -16.56 77.60 -31.18
C ALA A 2 -17.53 76.90 -30.23
N ASP A 3 -17.82 75.63 -30.50
CA ASP A 3 -17.87 74.58 -29.48
C ASP A 3 -17.70 73.23 -30.18
N ASP A 4 -16.72 72.50 -29.64
CA ASP A 4 -16.26 71.17 -29.99
C ASP A 4 -17.25 70.10 -29.50
N ASP A 5 -17.30 68.95 -30.17
CA ASP A 5 -17.59 67.68 -29.49
C ASP A 5 -17.00 66.50 -30.28
N ASP A 6 -15.74 66.23 -29.95
CA ASP A 6 -14.96 65.05 -30.28
C ASP A 6 -15.65 63.77 -29.78
N LYS A 7 -16.02 62.88 -30.70
CA LYS A 7 -16.27 61.47 -30.38
C LYS A 7 -14.94 60.70 -30.44
N PRO A 8 -14.45 60.11 -29.32
CA PRO A 8 -13.25 59.29 -29.39
C PRO A 8 -13.56 57.94 -30.06
N LEU A 9 -13.06 57.77 -31.29
CA LEU A 9 -12.93 56.47 -31.95
C LEU A 9 -11.94 55.61 -31.14
N SER A 10 -12.48 54.82 -30.20
CA SER A 10 -11.74 53.79 -29.45
C SER A 10 -11.42 52.60 -30.36
N SER A 11 -10.43 52.78 -31.23
CA SER A 11 -9.72 51.67 -31.87
C SER A 11 -8.55 51.29 -30.98
N LYS A 12 -8.73 50.25 -30.14
CA LYS A 12 -7.62 49.61 -29.41
C LYS A 12 -6.74 48.83 -30.40
N SER A 13 -6.01 49.56 -31.24
CA SER A 13 -4.86 49.07 -31.99
C SER A 13 -3.77 48.76 -30.97
N ARG A 14 -3.61 47.48 -30.61
CA ARG A 14 -2.40 46.98 -29.94
C ARG A 14 -1.21 47.15 -30.89
N ARG A 15 -0.62 48.35 -30.91
CA ARG A 15 0.70 48.55 -31.51
C ARG A 15 1.69 47.75 -30.66
N LYS A 16 2.28 46.71 -31.23
CA LYS A 16 3.46 46.06 -30.64
C LYS A 16 4.58 47.09 -30.73
N ALA A 17 4.94 47.72 -29.61
CA ALA A 17 6.12 48.57 -29.59
C ALA A 17 7.33 47.65 -29.88
N HIS A 18 8.11 48.01 -30.89
CA HIS A 18 9.37 47.32 -31.16
C HIS A 18 10.34 47.72 -30.04
N ILE A 19 10.59 46.79 -29.11
CA ILE A 19 11.51 46.99 -27.99
C ILE A 19 12.93 46.88 -28.57
N THR A 20 13.56 48.00 -28.88
CA THR A 20 14.91 48.01 -29.49
C THR A 20 16.03 48.18 -28.46
N SER A 21 15.69 48.39 -27.17
CA SER A 21 16.64 48.61 -26.09
C SER A 21 16.23 47.84 -24.83
N PHE A 22 17.23 47.36 -24.08
CA PHE A 22 17.04 46.72 -22.77
C PHE A 22 16.34 47.64 -21.75
N ALA A 23 16.59 48.95 -21.83
CA ALA A 23 15.96 49.94 -20.97
C ALA A 23 14.44 50.04 -21.24
N ASP A 24 14.02 49.95 -22.52
CA ASP A 24 12.60 49.96 -22.90
C ASP A 24 11.88 48.71 -22.42
N LEU A 25 12.59 47.57 -22.36
CA LEU A 25 12.05 46.32 -21.85
C LEU A 25 11.80 46.41 -20.33
N GLN A 26 12.74 47.02 -19.59
CA GLN A 26 12.59 47.24 -18.16
C GLN A 26 11.41 48.18 -17.86
N THR A 27 11.25 49.26 -18.62
CA THR A 27 10.13 50.19 -18.43
C THR A 27 8.78 49.56 -18.81
N GLU A 28 8.72 48.74 -19.87
CA GLU A 28 7.51 48.00 -20.22
C GLU A 28 7.13 46.98 -19.14
N ILE A 29 8.10 46.24 -18.58
CA ILE A 29 7.85 45.29 -17.49
C ILE A 29 7.28 46.01 -16.26
N LEU A 30 7.86 47.16 -15.88
CA LEU A 30 7.37 47.95 -14.76
C LEU A 30 5.98 48.52 -15.02
N TYR A 31 5.71 48.97 -16.24
CA TYR A 31 4.39 49.45 -16.63
C TYR A 31 3.35 48.33 -16.58
N ARG A 32 3.66 47.15 -17.14
CA ARG A 32 2.77 45.97 -17.10
C ARG A 32 2.52 45.46 -15.68
N SER A 33 3.52 45.47 -14.81
CA SER A 33 3.35 45.02 -13.42
C SER A 33 2.40 45.95 -12.66
N ARG A 34 2.49 47.27 -12.91
CA ARG A 34 1.60 48.28 -12.32
C ARG A 34 0.16 48.16 -12.83
N VAL A 35 -0.04 48.05 -14.14
CA VAL A 35 -1.37 47.83 -14.74
C VAL A 35 -1.98 46.52 -14.20
N SER A 36 -1.17 45.46 -14.07
CA SER A 36 -1.64 44.19 -13.50
C SER A 36 -2.02 44.30 -12.02
N ALA A 37 -1.34 45.16 -11.26
CA ALA A 37 -1.70 45.45 -9.86
C ALA A 37 -3.00 46.26 -9.77
N GLU A 38 -3.22 47.22 -10.67
CA GLU A 38 -4.42 48.04 -10.74
C GLU A 38 -5.66 47.21 -11.17
N THR A 39 -5.51 46.27 -12.11
CA THR A 39 -6.61 45.37 -12.51
C THR A 39 -7.07 44.39 -11.41
N LYS A 40 -6.36 44.27 -10.28
CA LYS A 40 -6.78 43.42 -9.16
C LYS A 40 -7.82 44.08 -8.24
N PHE A 41 -8.19 45.35 -8.48
CA PHE A 41 -9.08 46.10 -7.59
C PHE A 41 -10.52 46.31 -8.09
N ASP A 42 -10.82 46.04 -9.37
CA ASP A 42 -12.17 46.28 -9.95
C ASP A 42 -12.94 44.99 -10.30
N ASP A 43 -12.93 44.01 -9.38
CA ASP A 43 -13.66 42.74 -9.53
C ASP A 43 -15.04 42.75 -8.85
N LYS A 44 -15.65 43.94 -8.70
CA LYS A 44 -16.94 44.12 -8.00
C LYS A 44 -18.14 44.34 -8.92
N HIS A 45 -17.95 44.49 -10.23
CA HIS A 45 -19.04 44.72 -11.19
C HIS A 45 -19.03 43.80 -12.43
N ILE A 46 -18.53 42.57 -12.28
CA ILE A 46 -18.85 41.53 -13.27
C ILE A 46 -20.19 40.92 -12.88
N ASN A 47 -21.20 41.27 -13.67
CA ASN A 47 -22.57 40.78 -13.62
C ASN A 47 -22.66 39.33 -13.15
N ARG A 48 -23.35 39.12 -12.02
CA ARG A 48 -23.84 37.82 -11.55
C ARG A 48 -24.94 37.33 -12.48
N SER A 49 -24.57 36.99 -13.70
CA SER A 49 -25.39 36.16 -14.58
C SER A 49 -25.50 34.79 -13.94
N LYS A 50 -26.73 34.31 -13.75
CA LYS A 50 -27.06 33.00 -13.14
C LYS A 50 -26.51 31.81 -13.93
N ASN A 51 -25.80 32.05 -15.03
CA ASN A 51 -25.24 31.04 -15.92
C ASN A 51 -23.70 31.08 -15.99
N ASN A 52 -23.00 31.74 -15.06
CA ASN A 52 -21.53 31.67 -15.02
C ASN A 52 -21.07 30.33 -14.43
N ILE A 53 -20.72 29.39 -15.30
CA ILE A 53 -20.25 28.02 -14.97
C ILE A 53 -18.98 28.04 -14.09
N LEU A 54 -18.30 29.19 -13.96
CA LEU A 54 -17.12 29.39 -13.10
C LEU A 54 -17.43 29.92 -11.69
N ALA A 55 -18.67 30.34 -11.40
CA ALA A 55 -19.01 30.89 -10.09
C ALA A 55 -19.37 29.74 -9.12
N MET A 56 -18.43 29.34 -8.28
CA MET A 56 -18.68 28.33 -7.24
C MET A 56 -19.74 28.83 -6.26
N THR A 57 -20.67 27.93 -5.89
CA THR A 57 -21.73 28.30 -4.93
C THR A 57 -21.14 28.53 -3.53
N LYS A 58 -21.85 29.28 -2.67
CA LYS A 58 -21.42 29.50 -1.27
C LYS A 58 -21.22 28.18 -0.51
N ALA A 59 -22.09 27.19 -0.77
CA ALA A 59 -21.99 25.86 -0.20
C ALA A 59 -20.73 25.11 -0.69
N GLU A 60 -20.42 25.22 -1.98
CA GLU A 60 -19.24 24.60 -2.58
C GLU A 60 -17.93 25.22 -2.06
N LYS A 61 -17.92 26.54 -1.84
CA LYS A 61 -16.79 27.22 -1.19
C LYS A 61 -16.57 26.71 0.24
N GLN A 62 -17.63 26.56 1.03
CA GLN A 62 -17.54 25.99 2.38
C GLN A 62 -17.09 24.52 2.37
N ALA A 63 -17.55 23.73 1.40
CA ALA A 63 -17.09 22.35 1.23
C ALA A 63 -15.59 22.29 0.88
N LYS A 64 -15.11 23.19 0.02
CA LYS A 64 -13.70 23.32 -0.33
C LYS A 64 -12.84 23.76 0.85
N GLU A 65 -13.33 24.66 1.69
CA GLU A 65 -12.66 25.07 2.93
C GLU A 65 -12.57 23.91 3.94
N LYS A 66 -13.66 23.18 4.16
CA LYS A 66 -13.66 21.97 5.00
C LYS A 66 -12.69 20.91 4.48
N ASN A 67 -12.67 20.67 3.17
CA ASN A 67 -11.75 19.74 2.53
C ASN A 67 -10.29 20.22 2.67
N SER A 68 -10.04 21.52 2.50
CA SER A 68 -8.72 22.12 2.73
C SER A 68 -8.26 21.97 4.19
N MET A 69 -9.16 22.12 5.17
CA MET A 69 -8.83 21.92 6.58
C MET A 69 -8.53 20.45 6.87
N ALA A 70 -9.38 19.53 6.40
CA ALA A 70 -9.13 18.09 6.53
C ALA A 70 -7.81 17.66 5.86
N ARG A 71 -7.46 18.27 4.71
CA ARG A 71 -6.16 18.05 4.05
C ARG A 71 -5.01 18.56 4.90
N LYS A 72 -5.11 19.74 5.50
CA LYS A 72 -4.09 20.29 6.41
C LYS A 72 -3.92 19.40 7.64
N GLU A 73 -4.99 18.92 8.24
CA GLU A 73 -4.94 18.00 9.38
C GLU A 73 -4.25 16.67 9.03
N ARG A 74 -4.54 16.11 7.85
CA ARG A 74 -3.83 14.92 7.36
C ARG A 74 -2.34 15.17 7.16
N ILE A 75 -1.98 16.33 6.61
CA ILE A 75 -0.58 16.72 6.42
C ILE A 75 0.10 16.90 7.78
N GLN A 76 -0.54 17.55 8.75
CA GLN A 76 -0.01 17.72 10.10
C GLN A 76 0.18 16.37 10.79
N LYS A 77 -0.81 15.48 10.75
CA LYS A 77 -0.69 14.13 11.30
C LYS A 77 0.44 13.32 10.65
N ALA A 78 0.64 13.46 9.34
CA ALA A 78 1.76 12.83 8.64
C ALA A 78 3.11 13.44 9.06
N ALA A 79 3.19 14.77 9.23
CA ALA A 79 4.40 15.45 9.71
C ALA A 79 4.76 15.04 11.15
N ASP A 80 3.77 14.92 12.04
CA ASP A 80 3.96 14.45 13.41
C ASP A 80 4.42 12.99 13.46
N ALA A 81 3.94 12.15 12.54
CA ALA A 81 4.38 10.76 12.41
C ALA A 81 5.85 10.69 11.98
N ILE A 82 6.24 11.45 10.94
CA ILE A 82 7.63 11.53 10.48
C ILE A 82 8.54 12.02 11.62
N ARG A 83 8.12 13.05 12.35
CA ARG A 83 8.89 13.57 13.49
C ARG A 83 9.12 12.50 14.57
N LYS A 84 8.12 11.67 14.88
CA LYS A 84 8.29 10.56 15.83
C LYS A 84 9.23 9.49 15.31
N GLU A 85 9.15 9.16 14.01
CA GLU A 85 10.06 8.22 13.38
C GLU A 85 11.51 8.72 13.40
N ASP A 86 11.73 10.02 13.18
CA ASP A 86 13.05 10.67 13.30
C ASP A 86 13.58 10.63 14.74
N GLU A 87 12.73 10.92 15.73
CA GLU A 87 13.09 10.82 17.15
C GLU A 87 13.49 9.38 17.54
N ASP A 88 12.77 8.37 17.04
CA ASP A 88 13.10 6.95 17.24
C ASP A 88 14.38 6.53 16.50
N TYR A 89 14.61 7.09 15.32
CA TYR A 89 15.85 6.88 14.57
C TYR A 89 17.06 7.41 15.35
N GLU A 90 16.98 8.62 15.88
CA GLU A 90 18.04 9.21 16.71
C GLU A 90 18.28 8.41 17.99
N ARG A 91 17.23 7.89 18.64
CA ARG A 91 17.39 6.98 19.81
C ARG A 91 18.17 5.73 19.42
N ARG A 92 17.79 5.05 18.34
CA ARG A 92 18.50 3.86 17.86
C ARG A 92 19.95 4.19 17.53
N LYS A 93 20.20 5.31 16.85
CA LYS A 93 21.55 5.78 16.52
C LYS A 93 22.41 5.99 17.78
N ARG A 94 21.90 6.67 18.81
CA ARG A 94 22.59 6.83 20.10
C ARG A 94 22.95 5.50 20.74
N THR A 95 22.01 4.55 20.79
CA THR A 95 22.30 3.22 21.37
C THR A 95 23.35 2.45 20.57
N MET A 96 23.40 2.65 19.25
CA MET A 96 24.42 2.02 18.39
C MET A 96 25.78 2.67 18.58
N GLU A 97 25.83 4.00 18.74
CA GLU A 97 27.05 4.74 19.06
C GLU A 97 27.59 4.37 20.45
N GLU A 98 26.72 4.24 21.46
CA GLU A 98 27.09 3.77 22.80
C GLU A 98 27.65 2.34 22.77
N LYS A 99 27.00 1.44 22.03
CA LYS A 99 27.50 0.08 21.82
C LYS A 99 28.84 0.08 21.08
N ALA A 100 28.99 0.91 20.04
CA ALA A 100 30.25 1.02 19.30
C ALA A 100 31.39 1.51 20.19
N LYS A 101 31.16 2.54 21.02
CA LYS A 101 32.12 2.99 22.03
C LYS A 101 32.47 1.90 23.03
N LEU A 102 31.49 1.08 23.44
CA LEU A 102 31.73 -0.06 24.32
C LEU A 102 32.59 -1.14 23.64
N TYR A 103 32.37 -1.40 22.35
CA TYR A 103 33.24 -2.30 21.57
C TYR A 103 34.66 -1.75 21.38
N GLU A 104 34.82 -0.45 21.14
CA GLU A 104 36.14 0.19 21.07
C GLU A 104 36.87 0.09 22.41
N ARG A 105 36.16 0.31 23.52
CA ARG A 105 36.67 0.15 24.90
C ARG A 105 37.08 -1.29 25.22
N LEU A 106 36.29 -2.26 24.76
CA LEU A 106 36.65 -3.67 24.86
C LEU A 106 37.87 -4.03 24.00
N LYS A 107 37.96 -3.44 22.80
CA LYS A 107 39.09 -3.64 21.88
C LYS A 107 40.38 -3.02 22.39
N SER A 108 40.31 -1.89 23.09
CA SER A 108 41.47 -1.28 23.77
C SER A 108 41.91 -2.05 25.01
N GLY A 109 41.18 -3.11 25.39
CA GLY A 109 41.54 -4.00 26.50
C GLY A 109 41.12 -3.46 27.87
N GLU A 110 40.24 -2.47 27.92
CA GLU A 110 39.72 -1.94 29.18
C GLU A 110 38.71 -2.94 29.78
N ARG A 111 38.94 -3.35 31.04
CA ARG A 111 38.07 -4.32 31.72
C ARG A 111 36.67 -3.72 31.87
N LEU A 112 35.64 -4.50 31.57
CA LEU A 112 34.25 -4.12 31.88
C LEU A 112 34.14 -3.94 33.40
N VAL A 113 33.73 -2.75 33.82
CA VAL A 113 33.43 -2.42 35.22
C VAL A 113 32.00 -1.89 35.22
N TYR A 114 31.18 -2.31 36.18
CA TYR A 114 29.86 -1.71 36.37
C TYR A 114 29.99 -0.25 36.80
N GLU A 115 28.90 0.52 36.74
CA GLU A 115 28.89 1.92 37.22
C GLU A 115 29.32 2.03 38.70
N ASP A 116 29.16 0.96 39.48
CA ASP A 116 29.54 0.85 40.88
C ASP A 116 31.03 0.48 41.12
N GLY A 117 31.86 0.40 40.07
CA GLY A 117 33.28 0.03 40.23
C GLY A 117 33.51 -1.47 40.50
N THR A 118 32.45 -2.25 40.63
CA THR A 118 32.49 -3.69 40.86
C THR A 118 32.81 -4.43 39.56
N LYS A 119 33.69 -5.42 39.66
CA LYS A 119 33.99 -6.32 38.53
C LYS A 119 32.74 -7.16 38.24
N PRO A 120 32.39 -7.38 36.97
CA PRO A 120 31.29 -8.27 36.63
C PRO A 120 31.54 -9.68 37.15
N ASP A 121 30.57 -10.21 37.89
CA ASP A 121 30.58 -11.59 38.38
C ASP A 121 30.45 -12.54 37.18
N TYR A 122 31.60 -13.10 36.78
CA TYR A 122 31.64 -14.16 35.79
C TYR A 122 31.36 -15.49 36.50
N LEU A 123 30.53 -16.35 35.90
CA LEU A 123 30.29 -17.71 36.38
C LEU A 123 31.58 -18.57 36.42
N VAL A 124 32.62 -18.12 35.71
CA VAL A 124 33.94 -18.75 35.66
C VAL A 124 34.99 -17.67 35.95
N ASP A 125 35.78 -17.87 36.99
CA ASP A 125 36.91 -17.01 37.31
C ASP A 125 38.01 -17.21 36.25
N PHE A 126 38.11 -16.29 35.29
CA PHE A 126 39.16 -16.33 34.27
C PHE A 126 40.57 -16.13 34.84
N ASP A 127 40.67 -15.55 36.05
CA ASP A 127 41.93 -15.37 36.77
C ASP A 127 42.37 -16.65 37.52
N ARG A 128 41.49 -17.66 37.65
CA ARG A 128 41.79 -18.91 38.37
C ARG A 128 42.41 -19.94 37.45
N GLN A 129 43.72 -19.80 37.22
CA GLN A 129 44.52 -20.76 36.45
C GLN A 129 44.84 -22.02 37.28
N GLU A 130 43.84 -22.86 37.57
CA GLU A 130 44.10 -24.21 38.08
C GLU A 130 43.43 -25.27 37.20
N ARG A 131 44.26 -25.88 36.36
CA ARG A 131 43.95 -27.13 35.64
C ARG A 131 44.24 -28.29 36.58
N SER A 132 43.30 -28.65 37.45
CA SER A 132 43.39 -29.90 38.21
C SER A 132 42.97 -31.09 37.33
N PRO A 133 43.79 -32.14 37.17
CA PRO A 133 43.43 -33.30 36.37
C PRO A 133 42.82 -34.37 37.28
N SER A 134 41.50 -34.35 37.50
CA SER A 134 40.74 -35.53 37.98
C SER A 134 39.22 -35.27 37.92
N PRO A 135 38.41 -36.19 37.35
CA PRO A 135 36.96 -36.06 37.33
C PRO A 135 36.31 -36.84 38.49
N PRO A 136 35.37 -36.26 39.25
CA PRO A 136 34.36 -37.04 39.94
C PRO A 136 33.08 -37.06 39.10
N GLN A 137 32.63 -38.27 38.81
CA GLN A 137 31.27 -38.52 38.32
C GLN A 137 30.25 -38.00 39.33
N ARG A 138 29.28 -37.22 38.84
CA ARG A 138 27.99 -37.07 39.54
C ARG A 138 26.85 -36.95 38.56
N SER A 139 25.87 -37.78 38.83
CA SER A 139 24.72 -38.16 38.02
C SER A 139 23.55 -37.18 38.12
N ARG A 140 22.77 -37.10 37.02
CA ARG A 140 21.32 -36.89 36.96
C ARG A 140 20.76 -35.50 37.32
N SER A 141 20.62 -34.67 36.27
CA SER A 141 19.35 -34.01 35.89
C SER A 141 19.52 -33.34 34.52
N ARG A 142 19.27 -34.10 33.43
CA ARG A 142 19.25 -33.52 32.08
C ARG A 142 18.00 -32.66 31.94
N SER A 143 18.15 -31.35 32.12
CA SER A 143 17.13 -30.38 31.70
C SER A 143 17.07 -30.33 30.16
N PRO A 144 15.91 -30.01 29.55
CA PRO A 144 15.78 -29.83 28.10
C PRO A 144 16.72 -28.78 27.47
N ARG A 145 17.44 -28.01 28.29
CA ARG A 145 18.33 -26.91 27.89
C ARG A 145 19.72 -27.37 27.43
N GLU A 146 20.12 -28.61 27.68
CA GLU A 146 21.46 -29.11 27.34
C GLU A 146 21.59 -29.67 25.92
N ARG A 147 20.48 -29.93 25.21
CA ARG A 147 20.54 -30.51 23.86
C ARG A 147 21.00 -29.53 22.77
N SER A 148 21.12 -28.24 23.11
CA SER A 148 21.44 -27.16 22.16
C SER A 148 22.93 -26.81 22.08
N ARG A 149 23.80 -27.44 22.88
CA ARG A 149 25.20 -26.97 23.08
C ARG A 149 26.30 -27.80 22.41
N SER A 150 25.97 -28.84 21.63
CA SER A 150 26.97 -29.67 20.94
C SER A 150 27.44 -29.14 19.57
N ARG A 151 27.26 -27.85 19.24
CA ARG A 151 27.94 -27.20 18.11
C ARG A 151 29.07 -26.29 18.61
N SER A 152 30.27 -26.86 18.71
CA SER A 152 31.52 -26.11 18.82
C SER A 152 31.75 -25.27 17.56
N PRO A 153 32.02 -23.95 17.67
CA PRO A 153 32.59 -23.18 16.58
C PRO A 153 34.10 -23.47 16.52
N ARG A 154 34.44 -24.47 15.70
CA ARG A 154 35.78 -24.64 15.13
C ARG A 154 36.11 -23.38 14.31
N GLU A 155 37.30 -22.83 14.48
CA GLU A 155 37.88 -21.70 13.75
C GLU A 155 37.43 -21.62 12.26
N ARG A 156 36.91 -20.47 11.82
CA ARG A 156 36.81 -20.06 10.41
C ARG A 156 36.96 -18.54 10.35
N SER A 157 38.03 -18.00 9.77
CA SER A 157 38.18 -17.69 8.34
C SER A 157 36.97 -16.93 7.74
N PRO A 158 37.20 -15.91 6.89
CA PRO A 158 36.14 -15.02 6.40
C PRO A 158 34.98 -15.80 5.80
N GLN A 159 33.78 -15.66 6.37
CA GLN A 159 32.63 -16.44 5.93
C GLN A 159 32.04 -15.87 4.62
N PRO A 160 31.67 -16.74 3.65
CA PRO A 160 30.85 -16.35 2.50
C PRO A 160 29.45 -15.87 2.96
N PRO A 161 28.71 -15.13 2.11
CA PRO A 161 27.43 -14.51 2.48
C PRO A 161 26.45 -15.51 3.13
N PRO A 162 25.58 -15.04 4.05
CA PRO A 162 24.67 -15.91 4.76
C PRO A 162 23.80 -16.67 3.76
N ARG A 163 23.92 -18.00 3.77
CA ARG A 163 23.01 -18.88 3.01
C ARG A 163 21.60 -18.68 3.56
N PRO A 164 20.55 -18.69 2.72
CA PRO A 164 19.18 -18.66 3.23
C PRO A 164 19.01 -19.79 4.24
N LEU A 165 18.43 -19.47 5.39
CA LEU A 165 18.09 -20.46 6.42
C LEU A 165 17.24 -21.54 5.75
N ILE A 166 17.77 -22.76 5.69
CA ILE A 166 17.00 -23.93 5.27
C ILE A 166 15.93 -24.10 6.34
N VAL A 167 14.70 -23.70 6.04
CA VAL A 167 13.53 -23.98 6.87
C VAL A 167 13.34 -25.49 6.82
N HIS A 168 13.78 -26.17 7.86
CA HIS A 168 13.52 -27.59 8.02
C HIS A 168 12.02 -27.78 8.28
N TYR A 169 11.44 -28.76 7.60
CA TYR A 169 10.05 -29.14 7.77
C TYR A 169 9.80 -29.55 9.23
N ASP A 170 8.92 -28.82 9.92
CA ASP A 170 8.43 -29.18 11.26
C ASP A 170 7.10 -29.94 11.13
N PRO A 171 7.05 -31.25 11.43
CA PRO A 171 5.82 -32.06 11.29
C PRO A 171 4.65 -31.59 12.16
N SER A 172 4.92 -30.77 13.17
CA SER A 172 3.91 -30.17 14.03
C SER A 172 3.14 -29.05 13.33
N GLU A 173 3.79 -28.31 12.43
CA GLU A 173 3.17 -27.24 11.63
C GLU A 173 2.34 -27.81 10.48
N ASP A 174 2.74 -28.97 9.95
CA ASP A 174 2.07 -29.58 8.81
C ASP A 174 0.67 -30.11 9.12
N LYS A 175 0.29 -30.22 10.41
CA LYS A 175 -1.10 -30.51 10.79
C LYS A 175 -2.07 -29.45 10.26
N GLY A 176 -1.67 -28.17 10.23
CA GLY A 176 -2.49 -27.12 9.64
C GLY A 176 -2.60 -27.22 8.11
N ARG A 177 -1.64 -27.88 7.46
CA ARG A 177 -1.59 -28.09 6.01
C ARG A 177 -2.36 -29.34 5.59
N ILE A 178 -2.23 -30.43 6.36
CA ILE A 178 -2.88 -31.73 6.12
C ILE A 178 -4.35 -31.69 6.53
N PHE A 179 -4.65 -31.13 7.71
CA PHE A 179 -5.99 -31.14 8.30
C PHE A 179 -6.72 -29.78 8.18
N GLY A 180 -6.07 -28.81 7.53
CA GLY A 180 -6.63 -27.47 7.30
C GLY A 180 -6.62 -26.56 8.54
N ALA A 181 -7.07 -25.32 8.34
CA ALA A 181 -7.03 -24.27 9.37
C ALA A 181 -7.90 -24.56 10.61
N ALA A 182 -8.82 -25.54 10.53
CA ALA A 182 -9.66 -25.95 11.64
C ALA A 182 -8.92 -26.81 12.68
N HIS A 183 -7.77 -27.38 12.33
CA HIS A 183 -7.07 -28.35 13.16
C HIS A 183 -5.87 -27.72 13.89
N VAL A 184 -6.16 -26.79 14.80
CA VAL A 184 -5.18 -26.23 15.73
C VAL A 184 -5.08 -27.15 16.95
N PRO A 185 -3.90 -27.70 17.31
CA PRO A 185 -3.78 -28.52 18.50
C PRO A 185 -4.07 -27.68 19.74
N LEU A 186 -5.06 -28.12 20.51
CA LEU A 186 -5.41 -27.53 21.81
C LEU A 186 -4.55 -28.16 22.92
N PRO A 187 -4.20 -27.39 23.98
CA PRO A 187 -3.58 -27.93 25.18
C PRO A 187 -4.40 -29.06 25.80
N GLN A 188 -3.71 -30.01 26.46
CA GLN A 188 -4.39 -31.09 27.20
C GLN A 188 -5.01 -30.56 28.50
N ASP A 189 -4.43 -29.53 29.11
CA ASP A 189 -4.94 -28.89 30.32
C ASP A 189 -6.23 -28.12 30.02
N GLU A 190 -7.26 -28.34 30.84
CA GLU A 190 -8.61 -27.79 30.66
C GLU A 190 -8.61 -26.26 30.66
N ASP A 191 -7.93 -25.65 31.63
CA ASP A 191 -7.91 -24.20 31.80
C ASP A 191 -7.19 -23.51 30.63
N GLU A 192 -6.09 -24.09 30.17
CA GLU A 192 -5.35 -23.59 29.00
C GLU A 192 -6.13 -23.78 27.71
N ARG A 193 -6.84 -24.90 27.59
CA ARG A 193 -7.72 -25.18 26.46
C ARG A 193 -8.85 -24.17 26.38
N GLN A 194 -9.55 -23.89 27.48
CA GLN A 194 -10.62 -22.91 27.52
C GLN A 194 -10.13 -21.49 27.18
N LYS A 195 -8.95 -21.10 27.69
CA LYS A 195 -8.32 -19.81 27.32
C LYS A 195 -8.06 -19.72 25.82
N LYS A 196 -7.46 -20.77 25.23
CA LYS A 196 -7.15 -20.81 23.80
C LYS A 196 -8.40 -20.84 22.93
N ILE A 197 -9.46 -21.54 23.35
CA ILE A 197 -10.77 -21.51 22.67
C ILE A 197 -11.35 -20.09 22.72
N GLY A 198 -11.35 -19.44 23.90
CA GLY A 198 -11.84 -18.07 24.05
C GLY A 198 -11.08 -17.06 23.17
N GLU A 199 -9.76 -17.23 23.03
CA GLU A 199 -8.94 -16.42 22.11
C GLU A 199 -9.36 -16.63 20.64
N LEU A 200 -9.54 -17.88 20.22
CA LEU A 200 -9.98 -18.21 18.85
C LEU A 200 -11.38 -17.67 18.55
N GLU A 201 -12.30 -17.72 19.52
CA GLU A 201 -13.63 -17.12 19.39
C GLU A 201 -13.56 -15.60 19.25
N ALA A 202 -12.71 -14.92 20.02
CA ALA A 202 -12.52 -13.48 19.93
C ALA A 202 -11.96 -13.08 18.55
N LEU A 203 -10.97 -13.80 18.03
CA LEU A 203 -10.43 -13.61 16.67
C LEU A 203 -11.49 -13.84 15.59
N THR A 204 -12.33 -14.84 15.79
CA THR A 204 -13.45 -15.14 14.88
C THR A 204 -14.45 -13.98 14.85
N ARG A 205 -14.85 -13.46 16.02
CA ARG A 205 -15.74 -12.29 16.13
C ARG A 205 -15.15 -11.06 15.45
N GLN A 206 -13.86 -10.77 15.67
CA GLN A 206 -13.16 -9.67 14.98
C GLN A 206 -13.16 -9.85 13.45
N THR A 207 -12.95 -11.07 12.97
CA THR A 207 -12.98 -11.38 11.54
C THR A 207 -14.39 -11.16 10.95
N PHE A 208 -15.43 -11.56 11.66
CA PHE A 208 -16.81 -11.29 11.26
C PHE A 208 -17.13 -9.80 11.22
N GLU A 209 -16.73 -9.03 12.23
CA GLU A 209 -16.93 -7.58 12.29
C GLU A 209 -16.19 -6.87 11.16
N THR A 210 -14.93 -7.21 10.92
CA THR A 210 -14.15 -6.62 9.82
C THR A 210 -14.73 -6.97 8.45
N ARG A 211 -15.20 -8.21 8.26
CA ARG A 211 -15.89 -8.63 7.03
C ARG A 211 -17.21 -7.89 6.85
N LYS A 212 -18.00 -7.74 7.92
CA LYS A 212 -19.26 -6.97 7.90
C LYS A 212 -19.00 -5.50 7.57
N ARG A 213 -17.98 -4.89 8.17
CA ARG A 213 -17.56 -3.51 7.87
C ARG A 213 -17.15 -3.36 6.41
N ARG A 214 -16.29 -4.24 5.89
CA ARG A 214 -15.88 -4.24 4.48
C ARG A 214 -17.05 -4.45 3.52
N LYS A 215 -18.02 -5.31 3.87
CA LYS A 215 -19.24 -5.51 3.07
C LYS A 215 -20.07 -4.21 3.01
N LYS A 216 -20.25 -3.53 4.14
CA LYS A 216 -20.95 -2.24 4.21
C LYS A 216 -20.23 -1.17 3.39
N GLU A 217 -18.92 -1.01 3.58
CA GLU A 217 -18.10 -0.05 2.85
C GLU A 217 -18.20 -0.27 1.34
N ARG A 218 -18.14 -1.53 0.88
CA ARG A 218 -18.33 -1.88 -0.53
C ARG A 218 -19.73 -1.53 -1.03
N SER A 219 -20.78 -1.84 -0.28
CA SER A 219 -22.17 -1.51 -0.64
C SER A 219 -22.38 0.02 -0.70
N GLU A 220 -21.79 0.78 0.22
CA GLU A 220 -21.82 2.25 0.20
C GLU A 220 -21.07 2.83 -1.01
N GLU A 221 -19.89 2.29 -1.35
CA GLU A 221 -19.13 2.67 -2.55
C GLU A 221 -19.91 2.36 -3.84
N GLU A 222 -20.53 1.19 -3.92
CA GLU A 222 -21.36 0.78 -5.06
C GLU A 222 -22.58 1.69 -5.19
N ARG A 223 -23.24 2.03 -4.06
CA ARG A 223 -24.35 2.99 -4.02
C ARG A 223 -23.91 4.38 -4.46
N ALA A 224 -22.79 4.90 -3.96
CA ALA A 224 -22.29 6.23 -4.36
C ALA A 224 -21.89 6.26 -5.85
N LYS A 225 -21.26 5.20 -6.36
CA LYS A 225 -20.95 5.05 -7.78
C LYS A 225 -22.23 5.03 -8.61
N ARG A 226 -23.26 4.37 -8.12
CA ARG A 226 -24.58 4.32 -8.75
C ARG A 226 -25.28 5.66 -8.73
N ASP A 227 -25.28 6.38 -7.63
CA ASP A 227 -25.88 7.72 -7.51
C ASP A 227 -25.21 8.68 -8.51
N ARG A 228 -23.88 8.57 -8.66
CA ARG A 228 -23.14 9.30 -9.69
C ARG A 228 -23.59 8.93 -11.10
N LEU A 229 -23.83 7.64 -11.39
CA LEU A 229 -24.38 7.20 -12.67
C LEU A 229 -25.81 7.71 -12.87
N ASN A 230 -26.67 7.60 -11.86
CA ASN A 230 -28.05 8.07 -11.89
C ASN A 230 -28.13 9.58 -12.15
N PHE A 231 -27.22 10.37 -11.57
CA PHE A 231 -27.08 11.79 -11.88
C PHE A 231 -26.74 12.02 -13.37
N THR A 232 -25.82 11.25 -13.94
CA THR A 232 -25.51 11.38 -15.38
C THR A 232 -26.64 10.87 -16.29
N ARG A 233 -27.42 9.89 -15.82
CA ARG A 233 -28.57 9.33 -16.55
C ARG A 233 -29.77 10.26 -16.54
N SER A 234 -30.06 10.91 -15.40
CA SER A 234 -31.12 11.91 -15.31
C SER A 234 -30.82 13.12 -16.21
N MET A 235 -29.56 13.55 -16.28
CA MET A 235 -29.11 14.57 -17.22
C MET A 235 -29.30 14.18 -18.70
N LYS A 236 -29.35 12.88 -19.00
CA LYS A 236 -29.57 12.34 -20.35
C LYS A 236 -31.01 11.89 -20.60
N GLY A 237 -31.93 12.06 -19.65
CA GLY A 237 -33.32 11.62 -19.76
C GLY A 237 -33.52 10.09 -19.70
N LEU A 238 -32.53 9.33 -19.19
CA LEU A 238 -32.65 7.88 -19.01
C LEU A 238 -33.21 7.56 -17.60
N PRO A 239 -33.96 6.45 -17.45
CA PRO A 239 -34.46 6.02 -16.16
C PRO A 239 -33.29 5.71 -15.19
N PRO A 240 -33.39 6.09 -13.90
CA PRO A 240 -32.42 5.72 -12.87
C PRO A 240 -32.30 4.20 -12.78
N LEU A 241 -31.10 3.72 -12.46
CA LEU A 241 -30.90 2.31 -12.16
C LEU A 241 -31.47 2.06 -10.72
N GLU A 242 -32.10 0.91 -10.48
CA GLU A 242 -32.75 0.49 -9.20
C GLU A 242 -31.85 -0.28 -8.22
N SER A 243 -31.90 0.03 -6.91
CA SER A 243 -31.11 -0.59 -5.81
C SER A 243 -30.98 -2.11 -5.98
N SER A 244 -29.77 -2.67 -6.15
CA SER A 244 -29.63 -4.15 -6.15
C SER A 244 -29.91 -4.75 -4.78
N ASP A 245 -29.84 -3.95 -3.70
CA ASP A 245 -30.24 -4.37 -2.36
C ASP A 245 -31.77 -4.62 -2.24
N GLU A 246 -32.59 -4.05 -3.13
CA GLU A 246 -34.05 -4.29 -3.17
C GLU A 246 -34.41 -5.54 -4.00
N GLU A 247 -33.52 -6.00 -4.88
CA GLU A 247 -33.70 -7.20 -5.70
C GLU A 247 -33.33 -8.50 -4.97
N GLU A 248 -32.50 -8.45 -3.92
CA GLU A 248 -32.17 -9.65 -3.11
C GLU A 248 -33.35 -10.13 -2.25
N GLU A 249 -34.36 -9.28 -1.96
CA GLU A 249 -35.54 -9.66 -1.16
C GLU A 249 -36.79 -10.01 -1.98
N GLN A 250 -36.84 -9.71 -3.28
CA GLN A 250 -38.06 -9.86 -4.10
C GLN A 250 -38.10 -11.07 -5.05
N HIS A 251 -37.08 -11.92 -5.10
CA HIS A 251 -37.13 -13.15 -5.90
C HIS A 251 -37.19 -14.42 -5.04
N PRO A 252 -38.37 -14.77 -4.49
CA PRO A 252 -38.61 -16.13 -4.05
C PRO A 252 -38.69 -17.05 -5.28
N GLY A 253 -37.59 -17.72 -5.62
CA GLY A 253 -37.63 -19.05 -6.24
C GLY A 253 -38.16 -19.17 -7.68
N ALA A 254 -37.72 -18.34 -8.63
CA ALA A 254 -37.86 -18.70 -10.04
C ALA A 254 -36.62 -19.49 -10.48
N ASN A 255 -36.72 -20.83 -10.49
CA ASN A 255 -35.85 -21.69 -11.29
C ASN A 255 -36.08 -21.35 -12.77
N ILE A 256 -35.41 -20.31 -13.27
CA ILE A 256 -35.39 -19.99 -14.69
C ILE A 256 -34.53 -21.05 -15.37
N ASP A 257 -35.14 -21.88 -16.21
CA ASP A 257 -34.41 -22.82 -17.07
C ASP A 257 -33.56 -22.02 -18.07
N LEU A 258 -32.28 -21.90 -17.72
CA LEU A 258 -31.25 -21.18 -18.48
C LEU A 258 -31.08 -21.70 -19.92
N SER A 259 -31.60 -22.89 -20.23
CA SER A 259 -31.56 -23.47 -21.58
C SER A 259 -32.67 -22.96 -22.51
N SER A 260 -33.71 -22.32 -21.97
CA SER A 260 -34.86 -21.82 -22.74
C SER A 260 -34.69 -20.40 -23.29
N ILE A 261 -33.69 -19.66 -22.81
CA ILE A 261 -33.43 -18.29 -23.26
C ILE A 261 -32.58 -18.38 -24.55
N PRO A 262 -33.14 -18.06 -25.73
CA PRO A 262 -32.36 -18.06 -26.95
C PRO A 262 -31.24 -17.02 -26.81
N MET A 263 -30.00 -17.49 -26.88
CA MET A 263 -28.82 -16.64 -26.76
C MET A 263 -28.82 -15.67 -27.95
N PRO A 264 -28.83 -14.34 -27.72
CA PRO A 264 -28.74 -13.39 -28.82
C PRO A 264 -27.45 -13.65 -29.58
N ALA A 265 -27.52 -13.74 -30.90
CA ALA A 265 -26.33 -13.82 -31.75
C ALA A 265 -25.56 -12.50 -31.58
N ASP A 266 -24.59 -12.48 -30.68
CA ASP A 266 -23.72 -11.34 -30.42
C ASP A 266 -22.66 -11.29 -31.54
N PRO A 267 -22.76 -10.37 -32.53
CA PRO A 267 -21.72 -10.22 -33.56
C PRO A 267 -20.38 -9.73 -32.97
N ASP A 268 -20.40 -9.27 -31.71
CA ASP A 268 -19.26 -8.73 -30.98
C ASP A 268 -18.70 -9.70 -29.92
N ALA A 269 -19.18 -10.95 -29.85
CA ALA A 269 -18.73 -11.92 -28.84
C ALA A 269 -17.22 -12.20 -28.94
N GLU A 270 -16.69 -12.30 -30.16
CA GLU A 270 -15.25 -12.48 -30.40
C GLU A 270 -14.46 -11.25 -29.96
N ARG A 271 -14.98 -10.04 -30.22
CA ARG A 271 -14.34 -8.77 -29.83
C ARG A 271 -14.30 -8.60 -28.31
N ARG A 272 -15.37 -8.97 -27.60
CA ARG A 272 -15.41 -8.97 -26.13
C ARG A 272 -14.48 -10.03 -25.54
N ALA A 273 -14.44 -11.24 -26.11
CA ALA A 273 -13.53 -12.29 -25.68
C ALA A 273 -12.05 -11.88 -25.84
N GLU A 274 -11.70 -11.16 -26.92
CA GLU A 274 -10.38 -10.57 -27.08
C GLU A 274 -10.06 -9.48 -26.06
N GLU A 275 -11.00 -8.58 -25.78
CA GLU A 275 -10.83 -7.53 -24.77
C GLU A 275 -10.67 -8.11 -23.36
N GLU A 276 -11.40 -9.16 -23.01
CA GLU A 276 -11.26 -9.85 -21.73
C GLU A 276 -9.93 -10.58 -21.60
N ARG A 277 -9.42 -11.17 -22.69
CA ARG A 277 -8.06 -11.73 -22.73
C ARG A 277 -7.00 -10.65 -22.52
N LYS A 278 -7.22 -9.44 -23.05
CA LYS A 278 -6.33 -8.28 -22.88
C LYS A 278 -6.44 -7.64 -21.48
N LYS A 279 -7.56 -7.80 -20.78
CA LYS A 279 -7.82 -7.23 -19.43
C LYS A 279 -7.39 -8.13 -18.27
N LYS A 280 -6.89 -9.35 -18.51
CA LYS A 280 -6.36 -10.19 -17.42
C LYS A 280 -5.15 -9.48 -16.81
N TYR A 281 -5.28 -9.13 -15.53
CA TYR A 281 -4.21 -8.52 -14.74
C TYR A 281 -3.01 -9.47 -14.70
N GLU A 282 -2.00 -9.16 -15.50
CA GLU A 282 -0.76 -9.92 -15.52
C GLU A 282 0.02 -9.61 -14.24
N ARG A 283 0.25 -10.64 -13.44
CA ARG A 283 0.96 -10.53 -12.18
C ARG A 283 2.41 -10.14 -12.45
N GLU A 284 3.05 -9.41 -11.55
CA GLU A 284 4.39 -8.85 -11.79
C GLU A 284 5.47 -9.90 -12.08
N TRP A 285 5.34 -11.13 -11.56
CA TRP A 285 6.27 -12.23 -11.86
C TRP A 285 5.90 -13.05 -13.10
N ASP A 286 4.75 -12.75 -13.73
CA ASP A 286 4.35 -13.26 -15.04
C ASP A 286 4.66 -12.27 -16.17
N ARG A 287 4.91 -10.98 -15.85
CA ARG A 287 5.40 -9.98 -16.82
C ARG A 287 6.68 -10.49 -17.50
N GLY A 288 6.62 -10.60 -18.82
CA GLY A 288 7.75 -11.03 -19.66
C GLY A 288 7.76 -12.53 -20.00
N LYS A 289 7.06 -13.39 -19.23
CA LYS A 289 6.92 -14.82 -19.57
C LYS A 289 6.10 -15.06 -20.83
N MET A 290 5.31 -14.08 -21.24
CA MET A 290 4.55 -14.16 -22.49
C MET A 290 5.46 -14.26 -23.73
N ARG A 291 6.68 -13.71 -23.68
CA ARG A 291 7.66 -13.83 -24.76
C ARG A 291 8.25 -15.24 -24.84
N ASP A 292 8.56 -15.84 -23.70
CA ASP A 292 9.01 -17.23 -23.63
C ASP A 292 7.91 -18.20 -24.04
N MET A 293 6.66 -17.91 -23.65
CA MET A 293 5.49 -18.70 -24.06
C MET A 293 5.20 -18.59 -25.56
N GLN A 294 5.51 -17.45 -26.19
CA GLN A 294 5.46 -17.30 -27.65
C GLN A 294 6.53 -18.15 -28.34
N TRP A 295 7.78 -18.11 -27.85
CA TRP A 295 8.87 -18.94 -28.38
C TRP A 295 8.58 -20.44 -28.23
N VAL A 296 8.04 -20.88 -27.08
CA VAL A 296 7.64 -22.29 -26.89
C VAL A 296 6.51 -22.69 -27.83
N LYS A 297 5.55 -21.79 -28.11
CA LYS A 297 4.48 -22.05 -29.09
C LYS A 297 5.02 -22.10 -30.51
N GLU A 298 5.94 -21.21 -30.88
CA GLU A 298 6.61 -21.19 -32.17
C GLU A 298 7.42 -22.47 -32.39
N LYS A 299 8.25 -22.86 -31.41
CA LYS A 299 8.99 -24.14 -31.44
C LYS A 299 8.10 -25.38 -31.40
N ARG A 300 6.86 -25.27 -30.92
CA ARG A 300 5.87 -26.34 -30.99
C ARG A 300 5.26 -26.44 -32.39
N ASN A 301 4.99 -25.32 -33.04
CA ASN A 301 4.39 -25.27 -34.38
C ASN A 301 5.41 -25.53 -35.51
N GLU A 302 6.69 -25.25 -35.28
CA GLU A 302 7.78 -25.60 -36.21
C GLU A 302 8.07 -27.11 -36.26
N ARG A 303 7.64 -27.89 -35.26
CA ARG A 303 7.80 -29.35 -35.28
C ARG A 303 6.82 -29.95 -36.26
N GLU A 304 7.28 -30.97 -36.98
CA GLU A 304 6.44 -31.81 -37.82
C GLU A 304 5.24 -32.33 -37.02
N ASP A 305 4.07 -32.39 -37.67
CA ASP A 305 2.81 -32.73 -37.01
C ASP A 305 2.85 -34.09 -36.30
N GLU A 306 3.71 -35.02 -36.76
CA GLU A 306 3.96 -36.33 -36.14
C GLU A 306 4.69 -36.23 -34.79
N PHE A 307 5.47 -35.17 -34.56
CA PHE A 307 6.27 -34.95 -33.36
C PHE A 307 5.73 -33.79 -32.49
N LYS A 308 4.68 -33.10 -32.94
CA LYS A 308 4.03 -32.06 -32.15
C LYS A 308 3.12 -32.70 -31.08
N PRO A 309 3.24 -32.30 -29.80
CA PRO A 309 2.33 -32.81 -28.77
C PRO A 309 0.89 -32.43 -29.10
N PRO A 310 -0.10 -33.33 -28.90
CA PRO A 310 -1.50 -33.06 -29.18
C PRO A 310 -2.01 -31.77 -28.53
N ASP A 311 -2.78 -31.00 -29.28
CA ASP A 311 -3.34 -29.72 -28.80
C ASP A 311 -4.30 -29.90 -27.59
N SER A 312 -4.78 -31.13 -27.35
CA SER A 312 -5.61 -31.49 -26.20
C SER A 312 -4.90 -31.36 -24.85
N TYR A 313 -3.56 -31.43 -24.79
CA TYR A 313 -2.79 -31.31 -23.55
C TYR A 313 -2.77 -29.89 -22.94
N TYR A 314 -3.28 -28.90 -23.67
CA TYR A 314 -3.14 -27.49 -23.31
C TYR A 314 -4.48 -26.74 -23.22
N ARG A 315 -5.62 -27.47 -23.14
CA ARG A 315 -6.95 -26.89 -22.93
C ARG A 315 -7.22 -26.50 -21.48
#